data_AF-A0A2E0KTM1-F1
#
_entry.id   AF-A0A2E0KTM1-F1
#
_cell.length_a   1.000
_cell.length_b   1.000
_cell.length_c   1.000
_cell.angle_alpha   90.00
_cell.angle_beta   90.00
_cell.angle_gamma   90.00
#
_symmetry.space_group_name_H-M   'P 1'
#
loop_
_entity.id
_entity.type
_entity.pdbx_description
1 polymer ?
#
loop_
_entity_poly.entity_id
_entity_poly.type
_entity_poly.pdbx_seq_one_letter_code
_entity_poly.pdbx_strand_id
1 'polypeptide(L)'
;MAYLTEEKRAELKAELEKLSFRQAHGRLKRMDKGRLAFYRNAQYAGKWMTRWVLEGMGVVVTLVEANVWSEKEKANRIKNDYNLIDVIVEPTPDNRL
;
A
#
# COMPACT_ATOMS: atom_id res chain seq x y z
N MET A 1 -2.11 18.88 -8.99
CA MET A 1 -0.93 18.38 -9.73
C MET A 1 -1.44 17.70 -10.99
N ALA A 2 -0.58 17.47 -11.99
CA ALA A 2 -0.96 16.67 -13.15
C ALA A 2 -1.10 15.20 -12.73
N TYR A 3 -2.01 14.47 -13.39
CA TYR A 3 -2.18 13.04 -13.14
C TYR A 3 -0.94 12.24 -13.56
N LEU A 4 -0.66 11.15 -12.86
CA LEU A 4 0.45 10.26 -13.21
C LEU A 4 0.14 9.51 -14.50
N THR A 5 1.09 9.53 -15.42
CA THR A 5 1.13 8.66 -16.61
C THR A 5 1.41 7.21 -16.23
N GLU A 6 1.18 6.28 -17.14
CA GLU A 6 1.45 4.85 -16.95
C GLU A 6 2.89 4.55 -16.48
N GLU A 7 3.89 5.16 -17.12
CA GLU A 7 5.30 5.00 -16.74
C GLU A 7 5.56 5.43 -15.30
N LYS A 8 5.00 6.57 -14.88
CA LYS A 8 5.16 7.08 -13.52
C LYS A 8 4.42 6.24 -12.47
N ARG A 9 3.32 5.58 -12.86
CA ARG A 9 2.65 4.59 -11.98
C ARG A 9 3.52 3.35 -11.78
N ALA A 10 4.18 2.88 -12.84
CA ALA A 10 5.10 1.74 -12.76
C ALA A 10 6.34 2.06 -11.91
N GLU A 11 6.91 3.26 -12.07
CA GLU A 11 8.00 3.75 -11.21
C GLU A 11 7.55 3.79 -9.73
N LEU A 12 6.39 4.38 -9.45
CA LEU A 12 5.85 4.46 -8.09
C LEU A 12 5.65 3.08 -7.47
N LYS A 13 5.12 2.12 -8.23
CA LYS A 13 4.98 0.73 -7.79
C LYS A 13 6.34 0.15 -7.40
N ALA A 14 7.32 0.22 -8.29
CA ALA A 14 8.66 -0.34 -8.07
C ALA A 14 9.40 0.33 -6.90
N GLU A 15 9.14 1.62 -6.64
CA GLU A 15 9.65 2.31 -5.45
C GLU A 15 9.03 1.76 -4.16
N LEU A 16 7.71 1.61 -4.12
CA LEU A 16 6.97 1.19 -2.93
C LEU A 16 7.25 -0.28 -2.56
N GLU A 17 7.46 -1.15 -3.56
CA GLU A 17 7.80 -2.56 -3.34
C GLU A 17 9.16 -2.75 -2.64
N LYS A 18 10.09 -1.80 -2.78
CA LYS A 18 11.40 -1.83 -2.12
C LYS A 18 11.35 -1.42 -0.64
N LEU A 19 10.21 -0.92 -0.17
CA LEU A 19 10.04 -0.35 1.17
C LEU A 19 9.29 -1.31 2.09
N SER A 20 9.53 -1.20 3.40
CA SER A 20 8.64 -1.84 4.37
C SER A 20 7.24 -1.21 4.34
N PHE A 21 6.22 -1.96 4.76
CA PHE A 21 4.84 -1.44 4.84
C PHE A 21 4.75 -0.08 5.53
N ARG A 22 5.43 0.10 6.67
CA ARG A 22 5.41 1.36 7.42
C ARG A 22 6.00 2.53 6.62
N GLN A 23 7.08 2.28 5.89
CA GLN A 23 7.72 3.28 5.05
C GLN A 23 6.85 3.62 3.84
N ALA A 24 6.34 2.61 3.13
CA ALA A 24 5.42 2.80 2.00
C ALA A 24 4.17 3.58 2.42
N HIS A 25 3.52 3.16 3.52
CA HIS A 25 2.35 3.82 4.09
C HIS A 25 2.64 5.27 4.51
N GLY A 26 3.77 5.51 5.17
CA GLY A 26 4.19 6.86 5.57
C GLY A 26 4.50 7.75 4.37
N ARG A 27 5.07 7.20 3.30
CA ARG A 27 5.33 7.91 2.03
C ARG A 27 4.03 8.30 1.36
N LEU A 28 3.09 7.37 1.18
CA LEU A 28 1.76 7.62 0.60
C LEU A 28 1.01 8.72 1.36
N LYS A 29 1.02 8.67 2.69
CA LYS A 29 0.39 9.68 3.55
C LYS A 29 0.96 11.09 3.37
N ARG A 30 2.22 11.23 2.92
CA ARG A 30 2.90 12.54 2.73
C ARG A 30 2.89 13.02 1.28
N MET A 31 2.64 12.13 0.33
CA MET A 31 2.81 12.40 -1.10
C MET A 31 1.67 13.26 -1.67
N ASP A 32 0.45 13.05 -1.15
CA ASP A 32 -0.73 13.81 -1.51
C ASP A 32 -1.58 14.03 -0.25
N LYS A 33 -2.55 14.95 -0.30
CA LYS A 33 -3.64 15.02 0.67
C LYS A 33 -4.63 13.84 0.53
N GLY A 34 -4.14 12.74 -0.04
CA GLY A 34 -4.93 11.60 -0.46
C GLY A 34 -5.73 11.00 0.70
N ARG A 35 -6.89 10.46 0.36
CA ARG A 35 -7.80 9.85 1.31
C ARG A 35 -7.39 8.41 1.58
N LEU A 36 -7.19 8.07 2.85
CA LEU A 36 -7.10 6.66 3.27
C LEU A 36 -8.50 6.04 3.13
N ALA A 37 -8.68 5.15 2.16
CA ALA A 37 -9.97 4.51 1.91
C ALA A 37 -10.25 3.42 2.94
N PHE A 38 -9.26 2.57 3.23
CA PHE A 38 -9.31 1.60 4.31
C PHE A 38 -7.91 1.19 4.74
N TYR A 39 -7.79 0.75 6.00
CA TYR A 39 -6.55 0.30 6.61
C TYR A 39 -6.65 -1.16 7.03
N ARG A 40 -5.70 -1.99 6.59
CA ARG A 40 -5.60 -3.42 6.90
C ARG A 40 -6.94 -4.17 6.83
N ASN A 41 -7.65 -3.98 5.72
CA ASN A 41 -8.89 -4.70 5.46
C ASN A 41 -8.56 -6.12 4.95
N ALA A 42 -9.09 -7.13 5.63
CA ALA A 42 -8.92 -8.54 5.26
C ALA A 42 -9.97 -8.95 4.21
N GLN A 43 -9.81 -8.45 2.98
CA GLN A 43 -10.71 -8.78 1.87
C GLN A 43 -10.44 -10.18 1.27
N TYR A 44 -9.24 -10.72 1.48
CA TYR A 44 -8.84 -12.06 1.07
C TYR A 44 -8.21 -12.80 2.25
N ALA A 45 -8.40 -14.12 2.30
CA ALA A 45 -7.81 -14.94 3.34
C ALA A 45 -6.27 -14.80 3.34
N GLY A 46 -5.71 -14.47 4.51
CA GLY A 46 -4.27 -14.30 4.69
C GLY A 46 -3.66 -13.03 4.08
N LYS A 47 -4.48 -12.13 3.51
CA LYS A 47 -4.02 -10.84 2.95
C LYS A 47 -4.75 -9.66 3.58
N TRP A 48 -3.97 -8.68 4.02
CA TRP A 48 -4.46 -7.42 4.55
C TRP A 48 -4.15 -6.31 3.57
N MET A 49 -5.18 -5.60 3.15
CA MET A 49 -5.06 -4.55 2.14
C MET A 49 -5.21 -3.18 2.80
N THR A 50 -4.33 -2.26 2.46
CA THR A 50 -4.43 -0.85 2.87
C THR A 50 -4.47 0.00 1.61
N ARG A 51 -5.55 0.76 1.42
CA ARG A 51 -5.80 1.50 0.17
C ARG A 51 -5.80 3.01 0.39
N TRP A 52 -5.02 3.70 -0.42
CA TRP A 52 -4.96 5.15 -0.53
C TRP A 52 -5.50 5.60 -1.87
N VAL A 53 -6.30 6.67 -1.86
CA VAL A 53 -6.72 7.37 -3.06
C VAL A 53 -5.95 8.69 -3.10
N LEU A 54 -5.00 8.81 -4.02
CA LEU A 54 -4.19 10.01 -4.23
C LEU A 54 -4.86 10.85 -5.34
N GLU A 55 -5.92 11.56 -4.98
CA GLU A 55 -6.77 12.32 -5.91
C GLU A 55 -5.98 13.36 -6.70
N GLY A 56 -5.01 14.04 -6.06
CA GLY A 56 -4.17 15.03 -6.71
C GLY A 56 -3.22 14.46 -7.77
N MET A 57 -3.00 13.14 -7.73
CA MET A 57 -2.15 12.38 -8.65
C MET A 57 -2.96 11.47 -9.59
N GLY A 58 -4.28 11.38 -9.41
CA GLY A 58 -5.17 10.54 -10.21
C GLY A 58 -4.87 9.04 -10.10
N VAL A 59 -4.47 8.57 -8.91
CA VAL A 59 -4.15 7.14 -8.69
C VAL A 59 -4.70 6.59 -7.38
N VAL A 60 -4.98 5.29 -7.40
CA VAL A 60 -5.31 4.47 -6.24
C VAL A 60 -4.15 3.53 -5.98
N VAL A 61 -3.64 3.53 -4.76
CA VAL A 61 -2.55 2.65 -4.34
C VAL A 61 -3.06 1.69 -3.28
N THR A 62 -2.87 0.39 -3.49
CA THR A 62 -3.20 -0.66 -2.53
C THR A 62 -1.91 -1.36 -2.10
N LEU A 63 -1.58 -1.24 -0.81
CA LEU A 63 -0.52 -2.00 -0.17
C LEU A 63 -1.10 -3.33 0.33
N VAL A 64 -0.50 -4.45 -0.05
CA VAL A 64 -0.95 -5.78 0.34
C VAL A 64 0.06 -6.39 1.30
N GLU A 65 -0.37 -6.62 2.53
CA GLU A 65 0.38 -7.31 3.57
C GLU A 65 -0.06 -8.78 3.67
N ALA A 66 0.86 -9.68 3.97
CA ALA A 66 0.56 -11.03 4.42
C ALA A 66 1.15 -11.28 5.81
N ASN A 67 0.44 -12.08 6.61
CA ASN A 67 0.93 -12.46 7.92
C ASN A 67 2.11 -13.41 7.76
N VAL A 68 3.20 -13.10 8.46
CA VAL A 68 4.31 -14.01 8.66
C VAL A 68 4.16 -14.59 10.05
N TRP A 69 3.78 -15.86 10.09
CA TRP A 69 3.77 -16.63 11.33
C TRP A 69 5.21 -16.72 11.84
N SER A 70 5.59 -15.84 12.76
CA SER A 70 6.85 -15.95 13.47
C SER A 70 6.61 -16.80 14.70
N GLU A 71 7.24 -17.98 14.78
CA GLU A 71 7.23 -18.84 15.97
C GLU A 71 7.98 -18.23 17.16
N LYS A 72 8.52 -17.00 17.02
CA LYS A 72 9.31 -16.37 18.06
C LYS A 72 8.40 -15.83 19.17
N GLU A 73 8.13 -16.70 20.15
CA GLU A 73 7.81 -16.31 21.52
C GLU A 73 8.87 -15.33 22.03
N LYS A 74 8.54 -14.04 22.08
CA LYS A 74 9.17 -13.12 23.01
C LYS A 74 8.16 -12.82 24.10
N ALA A 75 8.36 -13.45 25.26
CA ALA A 75 7.61 -13.21 26.50
C ALA A 75 6.10 -13.57 26.47
N ASN A 76 5.76 -14.85 26.27
CA ASN A 76 4.38 -15.38 26.40
C ASN A 76 3.30 -14.66 25.56
N ARG A 77 3.67 -14.01 24.46
CA ARG A 77 2.73 -13.31 23.57
C ARG A 77 3.02 -13.68 22.13
N ILE A 78 1.99 -14.15 21.43
CA ILE A 78 2.01 -14.33 19.98
C ILE A 78 2.02 -12.93 19.36
N LYS A 79 3.12 -12.57 18.72
CA LYS A 79 3.21 -11.33 17.94
C LYS A 79 3.06 -11.68 16.47
N ASN A 80 1.94 -11.26 15.88
CA ASN A 80 1.77 -11.35 14.42
C ASN A 80 2.66 -10.31 13.76
N ASP A 81 3.55 -10.77 12.88
CA ASP A 81 4.31 -9.91 11.99
C ASP A 81 3.67 -9.91 10.61
N TYR A 82 3.85 -8.82 9.87
CA TYR A 82 3.23 -8.65 8.54
C TYR A 82 4.28 -8.14 7.57
N ASN A 83 4.42 -8.85 6.44
CA ASN A 83 5.29 -8.43 5.35
C ASN A 83 4.45 -7.81 4.23
N LEU A 84 4.93 -6.70 3.68
CA LEU A 84 4.43 -6.17 2.42
C LEU A 84 4.81 -7.15 1.31
N ILE A 85 3.82 -7.75 0.66
CA ILE A 85 4.04 -8.77 -0.38
C ILE A 85 3.74 -8.27 -1.79
N ASP A 86 2.92 -7.22 -1.92
CA ASP A 86 2.53 -6.69 -3.22
C ASP A 86 2.08 -5.23 -3.09
N VAL A 87 2.22 -4.48 -4.17
CA VAL A 87 1.76 -3.11 -4.32
C VAL A 87 1.02 -2.98 -5.65
N ILE A 88 -0.23 -2.57 -5.57
CA ILE A 88 -1.09 -2.34 -6.73
C ILE A 88 -1.28 -0.83 -6.90
N VAL A 89 -0.96 -0.32 -8.08
CA VAL A 89 -1.13 1.10 -8.44
C VAL A 89 -2.03 1.17 -9.66
N GLU A 90 -3.23 1.72 -9.49
CA GLU A 90 -4.26 1.82 -10.52
C GLU A 90 -4.58 3.31 -10.77
N PRO A 91 -4.92 3.71 -12.01
CA PRO A 91 -5.45 5.05 -12.24
C PRO A 91 -6.83 5.22 -11.59
N THR A 92 -7.18 6.44 -11.21
CA THR A 92 -8.58 6.78 -10.91
C THR A 92 -9.39 6.85 -12.21
N PRO A 93 -10.73 6.72 -12.16
CA PRO A 93 -11.57 6.84 -13.37
C PRO A 93 -11.37 8.15 -14.14
N ASP A 94 -11.00 9.22 -13.44
CA ASP A 94 -10.73 10.53 -14.04
C ASP A 94 -9.37 10.60 -14.76
N ASN A 95 -8.44 9.71 -14.42
CA ASN A 95 -7.12 9.64 -15.03
C ASN A 95 -7.12 8.75 -16.28
N ARG A 96 -7.12 9.37 -17.46
CA ARG A 96 -7.10 8.70 -18.77
C ARG A 96 -5.70 8.61 -19.41
N LEU A 97 -4.64 8.86 -18.62
CA LEU A 97 -3.22 8.89 -19.05
C LEU A 97 -2.44 7.62 -18.68
#